data_AF-A0A250IYJ5-F1
#
_entry.id   AF-A0A250IYJ5-F1
#
_cell.length_a   1.000
_cell.length_b   1.000
_cell.length_c   1.000
_cell.angle_alpha   90.00
_cell.angle_beta   90.00
_cell.angle_gamma   90.00
#
_symmetry.space_group_name_H-M   'P 1'
#
loop_
_entity.id
_entity.type
_entity.pdbx_description
1 polymer ?
#
loop_
_entity_poly.entity_id
_entity_poly.type
_entity_poly.pdbx_seq_one_letter_code
_entity_poly.pdbx_strand_id
1 'polypeptide(L)'
;MRVPEIPYDLGWLNYWSAAAARTIGFPDPARDAELLSRARHTATGGWVVQLTDAPLDLDNPAHLDALKRAYERFPEIGGRSTP
;
A
#
# COMPACT_ATOMS: atom_id res chain seq x y z
N MET A 1 17.36 -9.37 -7.11
CA MET A 1 18.01 -8.67 -5.97
C MET A 1 16.89 -8.07 -5.14
N ARG A 2 16.84 -8.29 -3.81
CA ARG A 2 15.80 -7.68 -2.96
C ARG A 2 16.14 -6.22 -2.71
N VAL A 3 15.17 -5.34 -2.99
CA VAL A 3 15.29 -3.90 -2.74
C VAL A 3 14.60 -3.64 -1.39
N PRO A 4 15.34 -3.21 -0.34
CA PRO A 4 14.76 -3.03 0.99
C PRO A 4 13.64 -1.98 1.03
N GLU A 5 13.58 -1.11 0.01
CA GLU A 5 12.51 -0.14 -0.18
C GLU A 5 11.20 -0.74 -0.72
N ILE A 6 11.16 -1.99 -1.19
CA ILE A 6 9.92 -2.60 -1.70
C ILE A 6 9.27 -3.45 -0.59
N PRO A 7 8.03 -3.11 -0.15
CA PRO A 7 7.29 -3.92 0.80
C PRO A 7 7.12 -5.38 0.32
N TYR A 8 7.15 -6.32 1.26
CA TYR A 8 7.02 -7.76 0.95
C TYR A 8 5.58 -8.15 0.63
N ASP A 9 4.62 -7.60 1.36
CA ASP A 9 3.21 -7.87 1.21
C ASP A 9 2.38 -6.64 1.60
N LEU A 10 1.09 -6.71 1.28
CA LEU A 10 0.08 -5.79 1.78
C LEU A 10 -0.69 -6.45 2.91
N GLY A 11 -0.74 -5.78 4.06
CA GLY A 11 -1.64 -6.10 5.17
C GLY A 11 -2.83 -5.14 5.24
N TRP A 12 -3.66 -5.29 6.27
CA TRP A 12 -4.70 -4.30 6.58
C TRP A 12 -4.11 -2.91 6.82
N LEU A 13 -3.10 -2.85 7.69
CA LEU A 13 -2.35 -1.66 8.04
C LEU A 13 -0.93 -1.79 7.49
N ASN A 14 -0.51 -0.82 6.69
CA ASN A 14 0.79 -0.84 6.03
C ASN A 14 1.62 0.34 6.52
N TYR A 15 2.86 0.07 6.90
CA TYR A 15 3.85 1.11 7.13
C TYR A 15 4.82 1.17 5.95
N TRP A 16 4.91 2.33 5.32
CA TRP A 16 5.87 2.60 4.27
C TRP A 16 6.79 3.73 4.72
N SER A 17 8.09 3.46 4.75
CA SER A 17 9.09 4.52 4.95
C SER A 17 9.00 5.55 3.81
N ALA A 18 9.59 6.73 3.99
CA ALA A 18 9.65 7.73 2.92
C ALA A 18 10.26 7.16 1.62
N ALA A 19 11.30 6.34 1.76
CA ALA A 19 11.94 5.67 0.63
C ALA A 19 11.02 4.62 -0.01
N ALA A 20 10.32 3.81 0.79
CA ALA A 20 9.39 2.82 0.26
C ALA A 20 8.21 3.46 -0.48
N ALA A 21 7.60 4.48 0.12
CA ALA A 21 6.50 5.23 -0.49
C ALA A 21 6.92 5.84 -1.83
N ARG A 22 8.11 6.45 -1.90
CA ARG A 22 8.67 6.96 -3.16
C ARG A 22 8.87 5.85 -4.20
N THR A 23 9.40 4.70 -3.80
CA THR A 23 9.69 3.57 -4.70
C THR A 23 8.42 2.98 -5.31
N ILE A 24 7.34 2.83 -4.52
CA ILE A 24 6.05 2.33 -5.02
C ILE A 24 5.17 3.45 -5.65
N GLY A 25 5.68 4.68 -5.71
CA GLY A 25 4.97 5.83 -6.29
C GLY A 25 3.75 6.27 -5.49
N PHE A 26 3.80 6.22 -4.16
CA PHE A 26 2.76 6.71 -3.25
C PHE A 26 3.21 7.98 -2.49
N PRO A 27 2.35 9.00 -2.33
CA PRO A 27 1.00 9.10 -2.90
C PRO A 27 0.98 9.75 -4.30
N ASP A 28 0.04 9.29 -5.13
CA ASP A 28 -0.46 9.96 -6.33
C ASP A 28 -1.88 10.47 -6.03
N PRO A 29 -2.09 11.79 -5.84
CA PRO A 29 -3.39 12.35 -5.48
C PRO A 29 -4.53 12.02 -6.46
N ALA A 30 -4.22 11.76 -7.74
CA ALA A 30 -5.23 11.42 -8.75
C ALA A 30 -5.68 9.95 -8.67
N ARG A 31 -4.85 9.07 -8.11
CA ARG A 31 -5.09 7.61 -8.08
C ARG A 31 -5.33 7.08 -6.66
N ASP A 32 -4.84 7.78 -5.65
CA ASP A 32 -4.75 7.30 -4.28
C ASP A 32 -5.69 8.05 -3.32
N ALA A 33 -6.67 8.80 -3.84
CA ALA A 33 -7.58 9.62 -3.02
C ALA A 33 -8.27 8.81 -1.91
N GLU A 34 -8.71 7.59 -2.23
CA GLU A 34 -9.34 6.69 -1.25
C GLU A 34 -8.35 6.23 -0.18
N LEU A 35 -7.15 5.79 -0.58
CA LEU A 35 -6.08 5.40 0.35
C LEU A 35 -5.62 6.57 1.22
N LEU A 36 -5.51 7.77 0.64
CA LEU A 36 -5.13 9.01 1.31
C LEU A 36 -6.15 9.41 2.38
N SER A 37 -7.45 9.15 2.17
CA SER A 37 -8.47 9.41 3.18
C SER A 37 -8.27 8.58 4.46
N ARG A 38 -7.56 7.46 4.35
CA ARG A 38 -7.24 6.51 5.43
C ARG A 38 -5.74 6.41 5.69
N ALA A 39 -4.97 7.41 5.26
CA ALA A 39 -3.53 7.46 5.44
C ALA A 39 -3.12 8.55 6.43
N ARG A 40 -2.06 8.28 7.19
CA ARG A 40 -1.42 9.25 8.08
C ARG A 40 0.05 9.39 7.72
N HIS A 41 0.46 10.63 7.47
CA HIS A 41 1.88 10.96 7.32
C HIS A 41 2.58 10.99 8.69
N THR A 42 3.74 10.35 8.79
CA THR A 42 4.54 10.30 10.02
C THR A 42 5.50 11.48 10.11
N ALA A 43 5.99 11.78 11.31
CA ALA A 43 7.00 12.83 11.51
C ALA A 43 8.33 12.55 10.78
N THR A 44 8.61 11.27 10.47
CA THR A 44 9.81 10.83 9.76
C THR A 44 9.62 10.76 8.24
N GLY A 45 8.51 11.27 7.70
CA GLY A 45 8.24 11.29 6.25
C GLY A 45 7.63 10.00 5.69
N GLY A 46 7.30 9.04 6.55
CA GLY A 46 6.66 7.79 6.17
C GLY A 46 5.14 7.90 6.15
N TRP A 47 4.49 6.79 5.80
CA TRP A 47 3.05 6.67 5.72
C TRP A 47 2.58 5.45 6.48
N VAL A 48 1.49 5.64 7.23
CA VAL A 48 0.67 4.55 7.77
C VAL A 48 -0.62 4.55 6.98
N VAL A 49 -0.94 3.45 6.29
CA VAL A 49 -2.07 3.36 5.34
C VAL A 49 -2.95 2.17 5.68
N GLN A 50 -4.25 2.43 5.86
CA GLN A 50 -5.26 1.38 6.00
C GLN A 50 -5.91 1.08 4.64
N LEU A 51 -5.94 -0.19 4.25
CA LEU A 51 -6.58 -0.61 3.00
C LEU A 51 -8.10 -0.45 3.07
N THR A 52 -8.68 -0.74 4.23
CA THR A 52 -10.13 -0.77 4.51
C THR A 52 -10.41 -0.13 5.87
N ASP A 53 -11.61 0.43 6.05
CA ASP A 53 -12.05 1.05 7.32
C ASP A 53 -12.19 0.06 8.48
N ALA A 54 -12.44 -1.21 8.17
CA ALA A 54 -12.48 -2.33 9.11
C ALA A 54 -11.26 -3.25 8.91
N PRO A 55 -10.87 -4.05 9.93
CA PRO A 55 -9.83 -5.06 9.79
C PRO A 55 -10.03 -5.93 8.54
N LEU A 56 -8.94 -6.16 7.80
CA LEU A 56 -8.97 -6.96 6.58
C LEU A 56 -9.53 -8.36 6.88
N ASP A 57 -10.54 -8.75 6.11
CA ASP A 57 -11.25 -10.01 6.21
C ASP A 57 -11.24 -10.63 4.81
N LEU A 58 -10.57 -11.77 4.66
CA LEU A 58 -10.39 -12.41 3.36
C LEU A 58 -11.65 -13.16 2.90
N ASP A 59 -12.60 -13.42 3.81
CA ASP A 59 -13.89 -14.01 3.49
C ASP A 59 -14.90 -12.94 3.01
N ASN A 60 -14.61 -11.66 3.23
CA ASN A 60 -15.41 -10.55 2.74
C ASN A 60 -14.98 -10.16 1.31
N PRO A 61 -15.85 -10.31 0.29
CA PRO A 61 -15.49 -9.99 -1.09
C PRO A 61 -15.09 -8.53 -1.32
N ALA A 62 -15.65 -7.58 -0.56
CA ALA A 62 -15.30 -6.16 -0.68
C ALA A 62 -13.88 -5.88 -0.19
N HIS A 63 -13.45 -6.55 0.87
CA HIS A 63 -12.09 -6.45 1.41
C HIS A 63 -11.09 -7.10 0.45
N LEU A 64 -11.44 -8.23 -0.15
CA LEU A 64 -10.61 -8.88 -1.17
C LEU A 64 -10.47 -8.00 -2.43
N ASP A 65 -11.54 -7.32 -2.86
CA ASP A 65 -11.49 -6.38 -3.98
C ASP A 65 -10.55 -5.20 -3.68
N ALA A 66 -10.65 -4.61 -2.48
CA ALA A 66 -9.75 -3.54 -2.06
C ALA A 66 -8.27 -3.98 -2.05
N LEU A 67 -7.99 -5.20 -1.56
CA LEU A 67 -6.65 -5.78 -1.57
C LEU A 67 -6.13 -5.97 -3.00
N LYS A 68 -6.96 -6.48 -3.91
CA LYS A 68 -6.60 -6.67 -5.32
C LYS A 68 -6.30 -5.35 -6.01
N ARG A 69 -7.16 -4.34 -5.84
CA ARG A 69 -6.93 -2.98 -6.38
C ARG A 69 -5.64 -2.36 -5.86
N ALA A 70 -5.32 -2.54 -4.57
CA ALA A 70 -4.06 -2.07 -4.01
C ALA A 70 -2.86 -2.79 -4.66
N TYR A 71 -2.97 -4.11 -4.88
CA TYR A 71 -1.95 -4.89 -5.57
C TYR A 71 -1.79 -4.56 -7.06
N GLU A 72 -2.84 -4.11 -7.74
CA GLU A 72 -2.80 -3.57 -9.10
C GLU A 72 -2.20 -2.16 -9.14
N ARG A 73 -2.47 -1.34 -8.11
CA ARG A 73 -1.91 0.01 -7.97
C ARG A 73 -0.41 0.00 -7.68
N PHE A 74 0.06 -1.00 -6.93
CA PHE A 74 1.46 -1.16 -6.53
C PHE A 74 2.00 -2.52 -7.01
N PRO A 75 2.25 -2.68 -8.32
CA PRO A 75 2.66 -3.95 -8.90
C PRO A 75 4.05 -4.41 -8.42
N GLU A 76 4.88 -3.52 -7.89
CA GLU A 76 6.22 -3.84 -7.39
C GLU A 76 6.20 -4.59 -6.05
N ILE A 77 5.17 -4.37 -5.22
CA ILE A 77 5.06 -4.98 -3.89
C ILE A 77 5.11 -6.51 -3.99
N GLY A 78 5.90 -7.15 -3.13
CA GLY A 78 6.12 -8.60 -3.16
C GLY A 78 6.97 -9.09 -4.33
N GLY A 79 7.66 -8.19 -5.04
CA GLY A 79 8.49 -8.53 -6.19
C GLY A 79 7.68 -9.06 -7.37
N ARG A 80 6.41 -8.66 -7.49
CA ARG A 80 5.48 -9.11 -8.54
C ARG A 80 5.72 -8.45 -9.90
N SER A 81 6.46 -7.35 -9.93
CA SER A 81 6.99 -6.78 -11.17
C SER A 81 8.28 -7.51 -11.53
N THR A 82 8.23 -8.36 -12.55
CA THR A 82 9.43 -8.94 -13.17
C THR A 82 10.28 -7.83 -13.82
N PRO A 83 11.61 -7.94 -13.82
CA PRO A 83 12.49 -7.00 -14.53
C PRO A 83 12.23 -6.97 -16.04
#